data_AF-W4Q616-F1
#
_entry.id   AF-W4Q616-F1
#
_cell.length_a   1.000
_cell.length_b   1.000
_cell.length_c   1.000
_cell.angle_alpha   90.00
_cell.angle_beta   90.00
_cell.angle_gamma   90.00
#
_symmetry.space_group_name_H-M   'P 1'
#
loop_
_entity.id
_entity.type
_entity.pdbx_description
1 polymer ?
#
loop_
_entity_poly.entity_id
_entity_poly.type
_entity_poly.pdbx_seq_one_letter_code
_entity_poly.pdbx_strand_id
1 'polypeptide(L)'
;MHLFSTKQPDLNWENKEVRDALYEMMNWWMDKGIDGFRVDAISHIKKIEGLPDLPNPDGLEVVPSFEGHMNREGIHESYRK
;
A
#
# COMPACT_ATOMS: atom_id res chain seq x y z
N MET A 1 8.80 -8.04 -1.04
CA MET A 1 8.10 -7.32 -2.12
C MET A 1 8.43 -5.84 -2.03
N HIS A 2 8.72 -5.18 -3.16
CA HIS A 2 8.92 -3.73 -3.24
C HIS A 2 8.34 -3.21 -4.58
N LEU A 3 7.39 -2.28 -4.52
CA LEU A 3 6.79 -1.66 -5.72
C LEU A 3 7.63 -0.51 -6.29
N PHE A 4 8.43 0.12 -5.42
CA PHE A 4 9.27 1.25 -5.77
C PHE A 4 10.74 0.80 -5.82
N SER A 5 11.64 1.52 -5.15
CA SER A 5 13.05 1.12 -5.10
C SER A 5 13.26 -0.14 -4.24
N THR A 6 14.38 -0.83 -4.45
CA THR A 6 14.79 -2.01 -3.66
C THR A 6 14.99 -1.70 -2.17
N LYS A 7 15.10 -0.42 -1.80
CA LYS A 7 15.23 0.05 -0.41
C LYS A 7 13.89 0.40 0.24
N GLN A 8 12.77 0.26 -0.48
CA GLN A 8 11.43 0.61 -0.02
C GLN A 8 10.54 -0.65 0.01
N PRO A 9 10.67 -1.50 1.05
CA PRO A 9 9.79 -2.64 1.20
C PRO A 9 8.35 -2.18 1.48
N ASP A 10 7.39 -2.79 0.78
CA ASP A 10 5.97 -2.54 1.02
C ASP A 10 5.55 -3.03 2.41
N LEU A 11 4.86 -2.17 3.16
CA LEU A 11 4.19 -2.58 4.38
C LEU A 11 2.96 -3.44 4.05
N ASN A 12 2.74 -4.47 4.87
CA ASN A 12 1.58 -5.36 4.74
C ASN A 12 0.37 -4.76 5.48
N TRP A 13 -0.56 -4.17 4.72
CA TRP A 13 -1.79 -3.56 5.25
C TRP A 13 -2.84 -4.58 5.70
N GLU A 14 -2.72 -5.87 5.37
CA GLU A 14 -3.62 -6.91 5.90
C GLU A 14 -3.29 -7.26 7.36
N ASN A 15 -2.05 -7.02 7.79
CA ASN A 15 -1.64 -7.22 9.18
C ASN A 15 -2.23 -6.11 10.08
N LYS A 16 -3.06 -6.50 11.04
CA LYS A 16 -3.68 -5.57 12.01
C LYS A 16 -2.64 -4.80 12.83
N GLU A 17 -1.56 -5.44 13.26
CA GLU A 17 -0.50 -4.80 14.06
C GLU A 17 0.20 -3.67 13.29
N VAL A 18 0.43 -3.89 11.98
CA VAL A 18 1.00 -2.86 11.09
C VAL A 18 0.06 -1.66 10.99
N ARG A 19 -1.25 -1.89 10.80
CA ARG A 19 -2.23 -0.81 10.74
C ARG A 19 -2.32 -0.05 12.07
N ASP A 20 -2.37 -0.76 13.18
CA ASP A 20 -2.44 -0.15 14.52
C ASP A 20 -1.21 0.74 14.80
N ALA A 21 -0.01 0.25 14.50
CA ALA A 21 1.23 1.01 14.66
C ALA A 21 1.28 2.26 13.75
N LEU A 22 0.78 2.16 12.52
CA LEU A 22 0.67 3.30 11.61
C LEU A 22 -0.29 4.36 12.15
N TYR A 23 -1.46 3.96 12.66
CA TYR A 23 -2.42 4.88 13.25
C TYR A 23 -1.89 5.54 14.53
N GLU A 24 -1.17 4.81 15.37
CA GLU A 24 -0.50 5.37 16.54
C GLU A 24 0.53 6.43 16.14
N MET A 25 1.38 6.14 15.14
CA MET A 25 2.36 7.09 14.62
C MET A 25 1.69 8.33 14.01
N MET A 26 0.60 8.17 13.26
CA MET A 26 -0.16 9.31 12.71
C MET A 26 -0.75 10.18 13.84
N ASN A 27 -1.33 9.58 14.86
CA ASN A 27 -1.86 10.31 16.02
C ASN A 27 -0.77 11.05 16.79
N TRP A 28 0.41 10.44 16.96
CA TRP A 28 1.56 11.11 17.59
C TRP A 28 1.96 12.40 16.89
N TRP A 29 1.86 12.45 15.55
CA TRP A 29 2.10 13.68 14.80
C TRP A 29 0.97 14.69 14.96
N MET A 30 -0.29 14.25 14.98
CA MET A 30 -1.44 15.12 15.23
C MET A 30 -1.39 15.75 16.63
N ASP A 31 -0.96 14.99 17.64
CA ASP A 31 -0.78 15.47 19.02
C ASP A 31 0.27 16.58 19.14
N LYS A 32 1.16 16.71 18.14
CA LYS A 32 2.11 17.83 18.04
C LYS A 32 1.52 19.10 17.43
N GLY A 33 0.28 19.06 16.96
CA GLY A 33 -0.44 20.21 16.44
C GLY A 33 -0.27 20.46 14.94
N ILE A 34 -0.02 19.43 14.13
CA ILE A 34 -0.12 19.57 12.66
C ILE A 34 -1.59 19.55 12.23
N ASP A 35 -1.92 20.24 11.14
CA ASP A 35 -3.30 20.38 10.66
C ASP A 35 -3.74 19.29 9.67
N GLY A 36 -2.84 18.37 9.31
CA GLY A 36 -3.17 17.23 8.44
C GLY A 36 -1.99 16.66 7.68
N PHE A 37 -2.30 15.79 6.71
CA PHE A 37 -1.31 15.04 5.94
C PHE A 37 -1.59 15.10 4.44
N ARG A 38 -0.51 15.18 3.65
CA ARG A 38 -0.51 14.67 2.27
C ARG A 38 -0.05 13.22 2.32
N VAL A 39 -0.93 12.29 1.95
CA VAL A 39 -0.66 10.85 2.07
C VAL A 39 -0.07 10.31 0.76
N ASP A 40 1.17 9.84 0.81
CA ASP A 40 1.91 9.37 -0.36
C ASP A 40 1.52 7.95 -0.77
N ALA A 41 1.53 7.68 -2.09
CA ALA A 41 1.32 6.35 -2.69
C ALA A 41 0.12 5.55 -2.15
N ILE A 42 -0.88 6.23 -1.60
CA ILE A 42 -1.93 5.60 -0.80
C ILE A 42 -2.83 4.66 -1.61
N SER A 43 -2.94 4.89 -2.92
CA SER A 43 -3.62 4.01 -3.87
C SER A 43 -2.97 2.62 -4.01
N HIS A 44 -1.75 2.41 -3.51
CA HIS A 44 -0.98 1.17 -3.67
C HIS A 44 -1.05 0.23 -2.46
N ILE A 45 -1.80 0.58 -1.40
CA ILE A 45 -1.75 -0.16 -0.13
C ILE A 45 -2.41 -1.54 -0.19
N LYS A 46 -3.43 -1.71 -1.05
CA LYS A 46 -4.14 -2.98 -1.24
C LYS A 46 -3.54 -3.76 -2.40
N LYS A 47 -3.13 -5.00 -2.13
CA LYS A 47 -2.59 -5.91 -3.14
C LYS A 47 -3.61 -6.97 -3.50
N ILE A 48 -3.56 -7.46 -4.73
CA ILE A 48 -4.34 -8.63 -5.15
C ILE A 48 -3.93 -9.84 -4.28
N GLU A 49 -4.91 -10.59 -3.80
CA GLU A 49 -4.66 -11.75 -2.95
C GLU A 49 -3.86 -12.82 -3.70
N GLY A 50 -2.90 -13.44 -3.02
CA GLY A 50 -2.03 -14.46 -3.60
C GLY A 50 -0.95 -13.94 -4.55
N LEU A 51 -0.94 -12.64 -4.90
CA LEU A 51 0.03 -12.02 -5.81
C LEU A 51 0.23 -12.80 -7.13
N PRO A 52 -0.84 -13.11 -7.88
CA PRO A 52 -0.74 -13.83 -9.14
C PRO A 52 0.07 -13.08 -10.20
N ASP A 53 0.64 -13.84 -11.13
CA ASP A 53 1.25 -13.29 -12.33
C ASP A 53 0.21 -12.51 -13.16
N LEU A 54 0.68 -11.43 -13.79
CA LEU A 54 -0.13 -10.62 -14.69
C LEU A 54 0.05 -11.09 -16.15
N PRO A 55 -0.93 -10.82 -17.04
CA PRO A 55 -0.81 -11.11 -18.46
C PRO A 55 0.46 -10.49 -19.07
N ASN A 56 1.21 -11.28 -19.84
CA ASN A 56 2.45 -10.86 -20.48
C ASN A 56 2.41 -11.10 -22.00
N PRO A 57 1.55 -10.38 -22.75
CA PRO A 57 1.39 -10.61 -24.19
C PRO A 57 2.66 -10.34 -24.99
N ASP A 58 3.51 -9.42 -24.51
CA ASP A 58 4.73 -8.99 -25.19
C ASP A 58 5.98 -9.79 -24.77
N GLY A 59 5.84 -10.77 -23.86
CA GLY A 59 6.96 -11.59 -23.39
C GLY A 59 8.05 -10.81 -22.66
N LEU A 60 7.68 -9.75 -21.93
CA LEU A 60 8.59 -8.91 -21.16
C LEU A 60 9.23 -9.70 -20.02
N GLU A 61 10.45 -9.32 -19.62
CA GLU A 61 11.10 -9.88 -18.43
C GLU A 61 10.32 -9.57 -17.14
N VAL A 62 9.75 -8.36 -17.06
CA VAL A 62 8.90 -7.91 -15.96
C VAL A 62 7.71 -7.15 -16.53
N VAL A 63 6.53 -7.43 -15.98
CA VAL A 63 5.27 -6.80 -16.41
C VAL A 63 4.96 -5.58 -15.52
N PRO A 64 4.54 -4.43 -16.08
CA PRO A 64 4.01 -3.32 -15.30
C PRO A 64 2.86 -3.77 -14.38
N SER A 65 3.04 -3.60 -13.07
CA SER A 65 2.22 -4.29 -12.06
C SER A 65 1.00 -3.51 -11.55
N PHE A 66 0.64 -2.38 -12.16
CA PHE A 66 -0.39 -1.48 -11.65
C PHE A 66 -1.72 -2.18 -11.33
N GLU A 67 -2.14 -3.09 -12.20
CA GLU A 67 -3.36 -3.89 -12.02
C GLU A 67 -3.33 -4.79 -10.78
N GLY A 68 -2.16 -5.10 -10.24
CA GLY A 68 -2.01 -5.92 -9.03
C GLY A 68 -2.11 -5.14 -7.71
N HIS A 69 -1.98 -3.81 -7.73
CA HIS A 69 -1.84 -3.04 -6.48
C HIS A 69 -2.45 -1.64 -6.48
N MET A 70 -2.72 -1.02 -7.62
CA MET A 70 -3.23 0.35 -7.67
C MET A 70 -4.77 0.34 -7.66
N ASN A 71 -5.37 0.99 -6.66
CA ASN A 71 -6.82 1.12 -6.48
C ASN A 71 -7.58 -0.23 -6.53
N ARG A 72 -6.99 -1.28 -5.96
CA ARG A 72 -7.64 -2.60 -5.89
C ARG A 72 -8.92 -2.56 -5.05
N GLU A 73 -9.86 -3.43 -5.40
CA GLU A 73 -11.07 -3.65 -4.62
C GLU A 73 -10.75 -3.94 -3.14
N GLY A 74 -11.55 -3.39 -2.23
CA GLY A 74 -11.34 -3.47 -0.79
C GLY A 74 -10.37 -2.42 -0.22
N ILE A 75 -9.69 -1.61 -1.03
CA ILE A 75 -8.77 -0.56 -0.54
C ILE A 75 -9.46 0.44 0.39
N HIS A 76 -10.75 0.74 0.16
CA HIS A 76 -11.49 1.69 0.99
C HIS A 76 -11.75 1.18 2.42
N GLU A 77 -11.74 -0.13 2.62
CA GLU A 77 -11.89 -0.74 3.95
C GLU A 77 -10.61 -0.56 4.77
N SER A 78 -9.45 -0.50 4.10
CA SER A 78 -8.16 -0.25 4.76
C SER A 78 -8.09 1.11 5.46
N TYR A 79 -8.93 2.07 5.09
CA TYR A 79 -9.03 3.40 5.74
C TYR A 79 -10.01 3.43 6.91
N ARG A 80 -10.88 2.44 7.04
CA ARG A 80 -11.94 2.43 8.04
C ARG A 80 -11.38 1.84 9.32
N LYS A 81 -11.13 2.69 10.31
CA LYS A 81 -10.95 2.29 11.70
C LYS A 81 -12.29 2.35 12.41
#